data_AF-A0AB74TT43-F1
#
_entry.id   AF-A0AB74TT43-F1
#
_cell.length_a   1.000
_cell.length_b   1.000
_cell.length_c   1.000
_cell.angle_alpha   90.00
_cell.angle_beta   90.00
_cell.angle_gamma   90.00
#
_symmetry.space_group_name_H-M   'P 1'
#
loop_
_entity.id
_entity.type
_entity.pdbx_description
1 polymer ?
#
loop_
_entity_poly.entity_id
_entity_poly.type
_entity_poly.pdbx_seq_one_letter_code
_entity_poly.pdbx_strand_id
1 'polypeptide(L)'
;MRLWHETLISDLPRQQLLGQHRECCALRGKGWNRPHATVQYVFDYSPYKLYQYHQLIMEEMKSRTYQPDERWEDPLYRGKSCDPYRELEPLTPTKPIYPEHNATYLAECLENLANKGINLSVRMKQSEK
;
A
#
# COMPACT_ATOMS: atom_id res chain seq x y z
N MET A 1 -10.44 -2.38 -6.56
CA MET A 1 -9.47 -2.89 -5.56
C MET A 1 -9.19 -1.76 -4.56
N ARG A 2 -8.53 -1.97 -3.42
CA ARG A 2 -8.28 -0.87 -2.47
C ARG A 2 -6.86 -0.96 -1.94
N LEU A 3 -6.32 0.14 -1.43
CA LEU A 3 -5.22 0.07 -0.48
C LEU A 3 -5.81 -0.33 0.87
N TRP A 4 -5.23 -1.34 1.52
CA TRP A 4 -5.55 -1.62 2.91
C TRP A 4 -4.97 -0.53 3.80
N HIS A 5 -5.68 -0.17 4.86
CA HIS A 5 -5.17 0.75 5.86
C HIS A 5 -3.79 0.28 6.36
N GLU A 6 -2.83 1.19 6.46
CA GLU A 6 -1.43 0.84 6.72
C GLU A 6 -1.19 0.07 8.03
N THR A 7 -2.00 0.33 9.05
CA THR A 7 -1.95 -0.39 10.33
C THR A 7 -2.37 -1.86 10.24
N LEU A 8 -3.08 -2.25 9.18
CA LEU A 8 -3.51 -3.63 8.98
C LEU A 8 -2.46 -4.48 8.27
N ILE A 9 -1.43 -3.87 7.67
CA ILE A 9 -0.48 -4.55 6.77
C ILE A 9 0.15 -5.76 7.46
N SER A 10 0.60 -5.61 8.71
CA SER A 10 1.22 -6.69 9.50
C SER A 10 0.27 -7.85 9.82
N ASP A 11 -1.04 -7.61 9.78
CA ASP A 11 -2.06 -8.59 10.12
C ASP A 11 -2.77 -9.17 8.88
N LEU A 12 -2.53 -8.60 7.68
CA LEU A 12 -3.16 -9.07 6.45
C LEU A 12 -2.86 -10.56 6.21
N PRO A 13 -3.84 -11.39 5.83
CA PRO A 13 -3.54 -12.75 5.43
C PRO A 13 -2.75 -12.75 4.11
N ARG A 14 -2.08 -13.88 3.84
CA ARG A 14 -1.19 -14.05 2.67
C ARG A 14 -1.81 -13.55 1.37
N GLN A 15 -3.06 -13.91 1.08
CA GLN A 15 -3.70 -13.54 -0.20
C GLN A 15 -3.89 -12.03 -0.34
N GLN A 16 -4.23 -11.34 0.76
CA GLN A 16 -4.43 -9.90 0.79
C GLN A 16 -3.11 -9.15 0.70
N LEU A 17 -2.07 -9.62 1.42
CA LEU A 17 -0.73 -9.03 1.33
C LEU A 17 -0.16 -9.13 -0.09
N LEU A 18 -0.19 -10.33 -0.68
CA LEU A 18 0.30 -10.53 -2.05
C LEU A 18 -0.56 -9.80 -3.09
N GLY A 19 -1.88 -9.71 -2.84
CA GLY A 19 -2.79 -8.91 -3.65
C GLY A 19 -2.46 -7.41 -3.60
N GLN A 20 -2.17 -6.90 -2.41
CA GLN A 20 -1.80 -5.50 -2.18
C GLN A 20 -0.50 -5.14 -2.90
N HIS A 21 0.50 -6.03 -2.88
CA HIS A 21 1.74 -5.85 -3.65
C HIS A 21 1.47 -5.74 -5.15
N ARG A 22 0.65 -6.65 -5.71
CA ARG A 22 0.28 -6.58 -7.14
C ARG A 22 -0.46 -5.30 -7.48
N GLU A 23 -1.32 -4.83 -6.58
CA GLU A 23 -2.04 -3.57 -6.74
C GLU A 23 -1.07 -2.38 -6.77
N CYS A 24 -0.14 -2.30 -5.82
CA CYS A 24 0.90 -1.26 -5.82
C CYS A 24 1.74 -1.29 -7.10
N CYS A 25 2.13 -2.48 -7.58
CA CYS A 25 2.85 -2.63 -8.84
C CYS A 25 2.04 -2.08 -10.03
N ALA A 26 0.73 -2.38 -10.09
CA ALA A 26 -0.16 -1.91 -11.15
C ALA A 26 -0.30 -0.37 -11.10
N LEU A 27 -0.54 0.19 -9.91
CA LEU A 27 -0.73 1.62 -9.68
C LEU A 27 0.56 2.42 -9.97
N ARG A 28 1.73 1.94 -9.57
CA ARG A 28 3.03 2.58 -9.89
C ARG A 28 3.38 2.50 -11.38
N GLY A 29 2.92 1.44 -12.06
CA GLY A 29 3.14 1.24 -13.49
C GLY A 29 2.13 1.96 -14.38
N LYS A 30 1.64 1.26 -15.40
CA LYS A 30 0.68 1.80 -16.39
C LYS A 30 -0.69 2.16 -15.80
N GLY A 31 -1.00 1.71 -14.57
CA GLY A 31 -2.22 2.04 -13.86
C GLY A 31 -2.23 3.45 -13.25
N TRP A 32 -1.08 4.13 -13.20
CA TRP A 32 -1.00 5.49 -12.66
C TRP A 32 -1.96 6.44 -13.39
N ASN A 33 -2.72 7.21 -12.62
CA ASN A 33 -3.72 8.18 -13.09
C ASN A 33 -4.84 7.60 -13.98
N ARG A 34 -5.12 6.28 -13.86
CA ARG A 34 -6.31 5.68 -14.45
C ARG A 34 -7.47 5.72 -13.46
N PRO A 35 -8.72 6.00 -13.89
CA PRO A 35 -9.86 6.09 -12.99
C PRO A 35 -9.98 4.85 -12.10
N HIS A 36 -9.99 5.05 -10.79
CA HIS A 36 -10.12 3.96 -9.83
C HIS A 36 -10.96 4.38 -8.62
N ALA A 37 -12.22 3.91 -8.56
CA ALA A 37 -13.25 4.37 -7.63
C ALA A 37 -12.83 4.47 -6.15
N THR A 38 -12.08 3.49 -5.62
CA THR A 38 -11.72 3.40 -4.19
C THR A 38 -10.29 3.80 -3.83
N VAL A 39 -9.45 4.15 -4.81
CA VAL A 39 -8.06 4.59 -4.56
C VAL A 39 -7.71 5.87 -5.32
N GLN A 40 -8.70 6.59 -5.82
CA GLN A 40 -8.49 7.79 -6.63
C GLN A 40 -7.61 8.83 -5.91
N TYR A 41 -7.78 8.97 -4.59
CA TYR A 41 -7.00 9.89 -3.75
C TYR A 41 -5.49 9.69 -3.86
N VAL A 42 -5.02 8.47 -4.17
CA VAL A 42 -3.59 8.16 -4.33
C VAL A 42 -2.95 9.05 -5.40
N PHE A 43 -3.71 9.39 -6.44
CA PHE A 43 -3.25 10.19 -7.57
C PHE A 43 -3.27 11.69 -7.31
N ASP A 44 -3.89 12.14 -6.22
CA ASP A 44 -3.83 13.53 -5.75
C ASP A 44 -2.50 13.85 -5.03
N TYR A 45 -1.67 12.82 -4.81
CA TYR A 45 -0.36 12.92 -4.18
C TYR A 45 0.78 12.55 -5.13
N SER A 46 2.00 12.93 -4.75
CA SER A 46 3.23 12.47 -5.43
C SER A 46 3.27 10.95 -5.52
N PRO A 47 3.71 10.36 -6.65
CA PRO A 47 4.00 8.93 -6.78
C PRO A 47 4.93 8.40 -5.69
N TYR A 48 5.76 9.27 -5.09
CA TYR A 48 6.65 8.91 -4.01
C TYR A 48 5.89 8.43 -2.76
N LYS A 49 4.69 8.95 -2.48
CA LYS A 49 3.84 8.44 -1.38
C LYS A 49 3.40 7.00 -1.63
N LEU A 50 3.07 6.66 -2.87
CA LEU A 50 2.69 5.28 -3.22
C LEU A 50 3.89 4.34 -3.11
N TYR A 51 5.09 4.82 -3.45
CA TYR A 51 6.33 4.10 -3.18
C TYR A 51 6.53 3.84 -1.68
N GLN A 52 6.38 4.86 -0.82
CA GLN A 52 6.47 4.68 0.64
C GLN A 52 5.47 3.66 1.18
N TYR A 53 4.21 3.73 0.73
CA TYR A 53 3.21 2.73 1.10
C TYR A 53 3.60 1.33 0.59
N HIS A 54 4.13 1.24 -0.63
CA HIS A 54 4.60 -0.02 -1.19
C HIS A 54 5.77 -0.60 -0.40
N GLN A 55 6.65 0.22 0.17
CA GLN A 55 7.74 -0.25 1.03
C GLN A 55 7.19 -0.96 2.27
N LEU A 56 6.13 -0.45 2.93
CA LEU A 56 5.49 -1.16 4.05
C LEU A 56 5.03 -2.58 3.66
N ILE A 57 4.50 -2.73 2.44
CA ILE A 57 4.07 -4.02 1.90
C ILE A 57 5.27 -4.94 1.63
N MET A 58 6.32 -4.41 0.99
CA MET A 58 7.52 -5.19 0.66
C MET A 58 8.29 -5.60 1.92
N GLU A 59 8.37 -4.74 2.93
CA GLU A 59 8.95 -5.03 4.25
C GLU A 59 8.18 -6.18 4.93
N GLU A 60 6.85 -6.12 4.95
CA GLU A 60 6.05 -7.20 5.53
C GLU A 60 6.10 -8.49 4.70
N MET A 61 6.27 -8.37 3.38
CA MET A 61 6.52 -9.54 2.53
C MET A 61 7.86 -10.20 2.89
N LYS A 62 8.92 -9.41 3.01
CA LYS A 62 10.27 -9.88 3.39
C LYS A 62 10.30 -10.47 4.79
N SER A 63 9.59 -9.87 5.76
CA SER A 63 9.47 -10.38 7.14
C SER A 63 8.85 -11.78 7.17
N ARG A 64 7.96 -12.07 6.21
CA ARG A 64 7.33 -13.39 5.98
C ARG A 64 8.06 -14.26 4.96
N THR A 65 9.33 -13.98 4.68
CA THR A 65 10.22 -14.75 3.77
C THR A 65 9.84 -14.72 2.28
N TYR A 66 8.91 -13.86 1.87
CA TYR A 66 8.64 -13.63 0.45
C TYR A 66 9.74 -12.76 -0.17
N GLN A 67 9.97 -12.95 -1.47
CA GLN A 67 11.00 -12.26 -2.25
C GLN A 67 10.31 -11.41 -3.33
N PRO A 68 9.82 -10.20 -3.02
CA PRO A 68 9.36 -9.28 -4.06
C PRO A 68 10.54 -8.91 -4.97
N ASP A 69 10.26 -8.61 -6.24
CA ASP A 69 11.28 -8.17 -7.19
C ASP A 69 11.92 -6.87 -6.71
N GLU A 70 13.23 -6.91 -6.42
CA GLU A 70 14.00 -5.84 -5.78
C GLU A 70 13.98 -4.52 -6.57
N ARG A 71 13.70 -4.55 -7.87
CA ARG A 71 13.52 -3.33 -8.67
C ARG A 71 12.41 -2.43 -8.12
N TRP A 72 11.43 -2.98 -7.42
CA TRP A 72 10.38 -2.19 -6.80
C TRP A 72 10.84 -1.38 -5.58
N GLU A 73 12.05 -1.64 -5.06
CA GLU A 73 12.72 -0.79 -4.05
C GLU A 73 13.27 0.51 -4.65
N ASP A 74 13.36 0.63 -5.97
CA ASP A 74 13.67 1.92 -6.62
C ASP A 74 12.36 2.74 -6.74
N PRO A 75 12.28 3.96 -6.17
CA PRO A 75 11.12 4.84 -6.32
C PRO A 75 10.80 5.18 -7.78
N LEU A 76 11.81 5.23 -8.66
CA LEU A 76 11.66 5.57 -10.07
C LEU A 76 11.13 4.42 -10.91
N TYR A 77 11.23 3.18 -10.44
CA TYR A 77 10.80 2.00 -11.20
C TYR A 77 9.28 1.90 -11.31
N ARG A 78 8.81 1.67 -12.55
CA ARG A 78 7.38 1.62 -12.91
C ARG A 78 6.99 0.30 -13.60
N GLY A 79 7.79 -0.75 -13.39
CA GLY A 79 7.60 -2.03 -14.08
C GLY A 79 8.23 -2.06 -15.47
N LYS A 80 8.34 -3.25 -16.05
CA LYS A 80 9.04 -3.50 -17.34
C LYS A 80 8.41 -2.81 -18.55
N SER A 81 7.11 -2.49 -18.47
CA SER A 81 6.33 -1.99 -19.60
C SER A 81 6.14 -0.47 -19.57
N CYS A 82 6.72 0.23 -18.60
CA CYS A 82 6.56 1.66 -18.42
C CYS A 82 7.92 2.27 -18.14
N ASP A 83 8.24 3.36 -18.83
CA ASP A 83 9.50 4.07 -18.57
C ASP A 83 9.56 4.53 -17.11
N PRO A 84 10.74 4.46 -16.47
CA PRO A 84 10.91 4.96 -15.12
C PRO A 84 10.64 6.47 -15.06
N TYR A 85 10.38 6.98 -13.86
CA TYR A 85 10.41 8.42 -13.67
C TYR A 85 11.83 8.94 -13.94
N ARG A 86 11.95 10.08 -14.64
CA ARG A 86 13.26 10.74 -14.83
C ARG A 86 13.83 11.25 -13.51
N GLU A 87 12.93 11.79 -12.70
CA GLU A 87 13.20 12.32 -11.36
C GLU A 87 11.92 12.18 -10.54
N LEU A 88 12.08 11.96 -9.25
CA LEU A 88 10.98 11.94 -8.30
C LEU A 88 11.50 12.45 -6.96
N GLU A 89 11.02 13.61 -6.53
CA GLU A 89 11.50 14.22 -5.30
C GLU A 89 11.15 13.34 -4.08
N PRO A 90 12.15 12.99 -3.24
CA PRO A 90 11.91 12.27 -2.01
C PRO A 90 11.03 13.08 -1.05
N LEU A 91 10.06 12.40 -0.45
CA LEU A 91 9.23 12.97 0.60
C LEU A 91 9.55 12.31 1.94
N THR A 92 9.48 13.09 3.01
CA THR A 92 9.45 12.53 4.36
C THR A 92 8.13 11.79 4.56
N PRO A 93 8.13 10.53 5.03
CA PRO A 93 6.89 9.80 5.26
C PRO A 93 6.07 10.45 6.38
N THR A 94 4.77 10.59 6.15
CA THR A 94 3.80 11.00 7.18
C THR A 94 3.21 9.76 7.85
N LYS A 95 2.60 9.94 9.03
CA LYS A 95 1.81 8.90 9.70
C LYS A 95 0.39 9.43 9.97
N PRO A 96 -0.64 8.92 9.29
CA PRO A 96 -0.57 7.93 8.21
C PRO A 96 0.11 8.46 6.93
N ILE A 97 0.59 7.58 6.04
CA ILE A 97 1.20 7.96 4.74
C ILE A 97 0.17 8.74 3.91
N TYR A 98 -1.07 8.24 3.88
CA TYR A 98 -2.22 8.90 3.29
C TYR A 98 -3.16 9.38 4.38
N PRO A 99 -3.55 10.67 4.43
CA PRO A 99 -4.52 11.15 5.42
C PRO A 99 -5.89 10.47 5.32
N GLU A 100 -6.21 9.90 4.16
CA GLU A 100 -7.39 9.06 3.95
C GLU A 100 -7.36 7.78 4.77
N HIS A 101 -6.19 7.29 5.17
CA HIS A 101 -6.04 6.19 6.12
C HIS A 101 -6.32 6.67 7.55
N ASN A 102 -7.53 7.16 7.77
CA ASN A 102 -8.06 7.58 9.06
C ASN A 102 -8.92 6.47 9.69
N ALA A 103 -9.47 6.73 10.88
CA ALA A 103 -10.28 5.78 11.62
C ALA A 103 -11.52 5.29 10.85
N THR A 104 -12.16 6.16 10.05
CA THR A 104 -13.31 5.78 9.22
C THR A 104 -12.87 4.80 8.13
N TYR A 105 -11.78 5.10 7.42
CA TYR A 105 -11.26 4.19 6.38
C TYR A 105 -10.77 2.86 6.97
N LEU A 106 -10.19 2.88 8.17
CA LEU A 106 -9.83 1.67 8.91
C LEU A 106 -11.07 0.78 9.19
N ALA A 107 -12.17 1.38 9.66
CA ALA A 107 -13.41 0.67 9.91
C ALA A 107 -13.96 0.04 8.62
N GLU A 108 -13.97 0.78 7.50
CA GLU A 108 -14.35 0.26 6.19
C GLU A 108 -13.44 -0.89 5.72
N CYS A 109 -12.13 -0.82 6.01
CA CYS A 109 -11.19 -1.92 5.71
C CYS A 109 -11.55 -3.18 6.49
N LEU A 110 -11.81 -3.04 7.78
CA LEU A 110 -12.17 -4.16 8.66
C LEU A 110 -13.49 -4.79 8.24
N GLU A 111 -14.51 -3.98 7.94
CA GLU A 111 -15.79 -4.46 7.43
C GLU A 111 -15.62 -5.20 6.09
N ASN A 112 -14.78 -4.68 5.19
CA ASN A 112 -14.51 -5.36 3.91
C ASN A 112 -13.83 -6.72 4.10
N LEU A 113 -12.92 -6.86 5.06
CA LEU A 113 -12.29 -8.13 5.41
C LEU A 113 -13.30 -9.08 6.06
N ALA A 114 -14.11 -8.60 7.00
CA ALA A 114 -15.15 -9.38 7.68
C ALA A 114 -16.18 -9.94 6.68
N ASN A 115 -16.61 -9.13 5.71
CA ASN A 115 -17.50 -9.55 4.62
C ASN A 115 -16.88 -10.62 3.69
N LYS A 116 -15.56 -10.79 3.72
CA LYS A 116 -14.82 -11.86 3.04
C LYS A 116 -14.53 -13.06 3.95
N GLY A 117 -15.10 -13.08 5.16
CA GLY A 117 -14.84 -14.11 6.17
C GLY A 117 -13.48 -14.01 6.86
N ILE A 118 -12.81 -12.85 6.77
CA ILE A 118 -11.50 -12.61 7.35
C ILE A 118 -11.65 -11.71 8.57
N ASN A 119 -11.55 -12.29 9.77
CA ASN A 119 -11.57 -11.54 11.02
C ASN A 119 -10.13 -11.33 11.51
N LEU A 120 -9.64 -10.10 11.43
CA LEU A 120 -8.36 -9.74 12.00
C LEU A 120 -8.51 -9.51 13.50
N SER A 121 -7.76 -10.24 14.32
CA SER A 121 -7.54 -9.85 15.71
C SER A 121 -6.59 -8.65 15.70
N VAL A 122 -7.08 -7.45 15.43
CA VAL A 122 -6.25 -6.24 15.47
C VAL A 122 -5.72 -6.11 16.89
N ARG A 123 -4.45 -6.46 17.10
CA ARG A 123 -3.75 -6.07 18.33
C ARG A 123 -3.55 -4.57 18.18
N MET A 124 -4.42 -3.78 18.80
CA MET A 124 -4.17 -2.35 18.95
C MET A 124 -2.84 -2.23 19.70
N LYS A 125 -1.75 -1.97 18.97
CA LYS A 125 -0.52 -1.48 19.59
C LYS A 125 -0.90 -0.15 20.20
N GLN A 126 -1.13 -0.13 21.50
CA GLN A 126 -1.31 1.10 22.24
C GLN A 126 -0.12 1.99 21.88
N SER A 127 -0.41 3.19 21.39
CA SER A 127 0.59 4.24 21.27
C SER A 127 1.26 4.37 22.65
N GLU A 128 2.53 3.99 22.74
CA GLU A 128 3.33 4.32 23.91
C GLU A 128 3.32 5.85 24.04
N LYS A 129 2.99 6.29 25.25
CA LYS A 129 2.84 7.68 25.66
C LYS A 129 4.08 8.51 25.41
#